data_AF-A0A522BZH4-F1
#
_entry.id   AF-A0A522BZH4-F1
#
_cell.length_a   1.000
_cell.length_b   1.000
_cell.length_c   1.000
_cell.angle_alpha   90.00
_cell.angle_beta   90.00
_cell.angle_gamma   90.00
#
_symmetry.space_group_name_H-M   'P 1'
#
loop_
_entity.id
_entity.type
_entity.pdbx_description
1 polymer ?
#
loop_
_entity_poly.entity_id
_entity_poly.type
_entity_poly.pdbx_seq_one_letter_code
_entity_poly.pdbx_strand_id
1 'polypeptide(L)'
;MKDLERDIQRASTANEEELESLAYHPSPMVITALIRNRNLTEKLAVIVAARKNVGSDILDALSKDPKWKGSYKVKLALCKNPKSPERVSLALIKSLKIFDMADLTRNPALPVSLKMKVEEGIGERIPALPLGVKITLAKRASSRVLMRLIEEGLKEVVAASLDSPYMTEGDLYKIISMKNISPQVIRVIANHPRWSSRHMIRWALIRNTHAPLACVVNFLKDMKTTDLKELYAAPEVPSYTKPYIFRELLEREEVEVK
;
A
#
# COMPACT_ATOMS: atom_id res chain seq x y z
N MET A 1 14.22 43.43 10.40
CA MET A 1 15.59 42.94 10.10
C MET A 1 16.38 42.65 11.37
N LYS A 2 16.48 43.60 12.32
CA LYS A 2 17.18 43.38 13.61
C LYS A 2 16.67 42.19 14.44
N ASP A 3 15.35 41.98 14.49
CA ASP A 3 14.78 40.84 15.25
C ASP A 3 15.10 39.48 14.62
N LEU A 4 15.16 39.42 13.28
CA LEU A 4 15.51 38.20 12.55
C LEU A 4 16.97 37.83 12.74
N GLU A 5 17.89 38.80 12.70
CA GLU A 5 19.31 38.56 12.98
C GLU A 5 19.54 38.08 14.42
N ARG A 6 18.81 38.67 15.38
CA ARG A 6 18.82 38.23 16.77
C ARG A 6 18.35 36.79 16.92
N ASP A 7 17.26 36.41 16.24
CA ASP A 7 16.73 35.04 16.31
C ASP A 7 17.62 34.03 15.59
N ILE A 8 18.33 34.43 14.52
CA ILE A 8 19.37 33.60 13.89
C ILE A 8 20.55 33.36 14.85
N GLN A 9 21.01 34.42 15.52
CA GLN A 9 22.10 34.30 16.49
C GLN A 9 21.68 33.39 17.65
N ARG A 10 20.48 33.61 18.21
CA ARG A 10 19.91 32.75 19.25
C ARG A 10 19.81 31.29 18.79
N ALA A 11 19.31 31.03 17.58
CA ALA A 11 19.22 29.67 17.06
C ALA A 11 20.58 28.94 17.00
N SER A 12 21.68 29.68 16.83
CA SER A 12 23.03 29.11 16.77
C SER A 12 23.70 28.89 18.13
N THR A 13 23.36 29.67 19.16
CA THR A 13 24.01 29.63 20.48
C THR A 13 23.11 29.17 21.64
N ALA A 14 21.80 29.08 21.41
CA ALA A 14 20.80 28.73 22.42
C ALA A 14 21.04 27.35 23.07
N ASN A 15 20.58 27.24 24.30
CA ASN A 15 20.44 25.98 25.03
C ASN A 15 19.20 25.19 24.54
N GLU A 16 19.02 23.98 25.05
CA GLU A 16 17.95 23.08 24.59
C GLU A 16 16.54 23.66 24.73
N GLU A 17 16.23 24.31 25.86
CA GLU A 17 14.91 24.86 26.16
C GLU A 17 14.54 26.02 25.22
N GLU A 18 15.49 26.92 24.95
CA GLU A 18 15.28 28.03 24.03
C GLU A 18 15.10 27.55 22.58
N LEU A 19 15.76 26.46 22.19
CA LEU A 19 15.62 25.86 20.86
C LEU A 19 14.22 25.28 20.60
N GLU A 20 13.47 24.88 21.63
CA GLU A 20 12.10 24.39 21.45
C GLU A 20 11.20 25.46 20.83
N SER A 21 11.33 26.71 21.30
CA SER A 21 10.57 27.85 20.77
C SER A 21 10.95 28.17 19.31
N LEU A 22 12.25 28.06 18.99
CA LEU A 22 12.80 28.39 17.67
C LEU A 22 12.55 27.28 16.64
N ALA A 23 12.30 26.04 17.06
CA ALA A 23 12.01 24.92 16.16
C ALA A 23 10.71 25.09 15.35
N TYR A 24 9.79 25.95 15.81
CA TYR A 24 8.54 26.29 15.12
C TYR A 24 8.63 27.60 14.32
N HIS A 25 9.77 28.28 14.34
CA HIS A 25 9.93 29.57 13.69
C HIS A 25 9.61 29.49 12.17
N PRO A 26 8.93 30.50 11.58
CA PRO A 26 8.53 30.47 10.17
C PRO A 26 9.70 30.71 9.20
N SER A 27 10.74 31.44 9.63
CA SER A 27 11.88 31.79 8.77
C SER A 27 12.81 30.60 8.50
N PRO A 28 13.08 30.25 7.23
CA PRO A 28 14.06 29.22 6.85
C PRO A 28 15.48 29.50 7.35
N MET A 29 15.87 30.78 7.49
CA MET A 29 17.21 31.16 7.95
C MET A 29 17.44 30.77 9.41
N VAL A 30 16.44 30.99 10.26
CA VAL A 30 16.46 30.61 11.68
C VAL A 30 16.53 29.08 11.82
N ILE A 31 15.74 28.35 11.02
CA ILE A 31 15.77 26.88 11.02
C ILE A 31 17.11 26.33 10.51
N THR A 32 17.73 26.98 9.53
CA THR A 32 19.06 26.60 9.04
C THR A 32 20.12 26.78 10.12
N ALA A 33 20.07 27.88 10.88
CA ALA A 33 20.95 28.11 12.02
C ALA A 33 20.71 27.09 13.14
N LEU A 34 19.44 26.79 13.43
CA LEU A 34 19.02 25.82 14.45
C LEU A 34 19.54 24.41 14.17
N ILE A 35 19.53 23.95 12.92
CA ILE A 35 20.03 22.60 12.57
C ILE A 35 21.55 22.48 12.77
N ARG A 36 22.29 23.58 12.64
CA ARG A 36 23.74 23.60 12.87
C ARG A 36 24.12 23.70 14.34
N ASN A 37 23.16 23.94 15.24
CA ASN A 37 23.42 24.06 16.66
C ASN A 37 23.80 22.69 17.25
N ARG A 38 24.90 22.65 18.00
CA ARG A 38 25.41 21.43 18.65
C ARG A 38 24.41 20.85 19.65
N ASN A 39 23.61 21.70 20.28
CA ASN A 39 22.61 21.34 21.29
C ASN A 39 21.27 20.85 20.69
N LEU A 40 21.13 20.79 19.36
CA LEU A 40 19.90 20.31 18.72
C LEU A 40 19.60 18.85 19.11
N THR A 41 18.41 18.58 19.65
CA THR A 41 18.02 17.23 20.06
C THR A 41 17.29 16.45 18.98
N GLU A 42 17.23 15.12 19.12
CA GLU A 42 16.51 14.24 18.19
C GLU A 42 15.03 14.66 18.07
N LYS A 43 14.40 15.03 19.19
CA LYS A 43 13.01 15.49 19.25
C LYS A 43 12.81 16.71 18.33
N LEU A 44 13.66 17.71 18.45
CA LEU A 44 13.58 18.93 17.63
C LEU A 44 13.92 18.68 16.17
N ALA A 45 14.91 17.83 15.88
CA ALA A 45 15.24 17.42 14.52
C ALA A 45 14.05 16.72 13.83
N VAL A 46 13.33 15.85 14.55
CA VAL A 46 12.10 15.20 14.05
C VAL A 46 11.00 16.22 13.79
N ILE A 47 10.81 17.20 14.69
CA ILE A 47 9.81 18.27 14.50
C ILE A 47 10.13 19.05 13.22
N VAL A 48 11.37 19.49 13.04
CA VAL A 48 11.81 20.21 11.84
C VAL A 48 11.61 19.36 10.58
N ALA A 49 12.00 18.08 10.61
CA ALA A 49 11.84 17.16 9.49
C ALA A 49 10.37 16.90 9.12
N ALA A 50 9.45 16.90 10.09
CA ALA A 50 8.02 16.63 9.85
C ALA A 50 7.24 17.85 9.33
N ARG A 51 7.82 19.05 9.41
CA ARG A 51 7.15 20.30 9.05
C ARG A 51 7.03 20.47 7.53
N LYS A 52 5.81 20.70 7.05
CA LYS A 52 5.50 20.92 5.62
C LYS A 52 5.99 22.27 5.08
N ASN A 53 6.27 23.24 5.95
CA ASN A 53 6.75 24.56 5.54
C ASN A 53 8.29 24.63 5.41
N VAL A 54 9.01 23.59 5.82
CA VAL A 54 10.47 23.51 5.70
C VAL A 54 10.87 23.20 4.24
N GLY A 55 11.89 23.90 3.74
CA GLY A 55 12.40 23.74 2.37
C GLY A 55 13.25 22.48 2.19
N SER A 56 13.40 22.03 0.94
CA SER A 56 14.18 20.85 0.56
C SER A 56 15.64 20.94 1.00
N ASP A 57 16.25 22.13 0.94
CA ASP A 57 17.67 22.34 1.26
C ASP A 57 17.97 22.08 2.74
N ILE A 58 17.02 22.44 3.59
CA ILE A 58 17.08 22.23 5.04
C ILE A 58 16.97 20.73 5.36
N LEU A 59 16.05 20.03 4.68
CA LEU A 59 15.88 18.58 4.83
C LEU A 59 17.09 17.81 4.29
N ASP A 60 17.69 18.27 3.18
CA ASP A 60 18.92 17.72 2.63
C ASP A 60 20.10 17.91 3.61
N ALA A 61 20.25 19.12 4.18
CA ALA A 61 21.26 19.40 5.20
C ALA A 61 21.09 18.49 6.43
N LEU A 62 19.86 18.31 6.92
CA LEU A 62 19.55 17.42 8.04
C LEU A 62 19.89 15.95 7.72
N SER A 63 19.68 15.51 6.47
CA SER A 63 20.00 14.15 6.04
C SER A 63 21.49 13.84 5.94
N LYS A 64 22.30 14.86 5.65
CA LYS A 64 23.77 14.76 5.50
C LYS A 64 24.50 14.86 6.83
N ASP A 65 23.86 15.39 7.86
CA ASP A 65 24.46 15.56 9.18
C ASP A 65 24.80 14.19 9.82
N PRO A 66 26.08 13.93 10.17
CA PRO A 66 26.49 12.68 10.79
C PRO A 66 25.78 12.40 12.11
N LYS A 67 25.32 13.43 12.84
CA LYS A 67 24.58 13.30 14.10
C LYS A 67 23.28 12.50 13.92
N TRP A 68 22.63 12.64 12.76
CA TRP A 68 21.32 12.03 12.50
C TRP A 68 21.40 10.75 11.66
N LYS A 69 22.57 10.40 11.14
CA LYS A 69 22.77 9.19 10.32
C LYS A 69 22.37 7.89 11.05
N GLY A 70 22.42 7.86 12.38
CA GLY A 70 21.96 6.74 13.21
C GLY A 70 20.50 6.82 13.65
N SER A 71 19.88 8.00 13.64
CA SER A 71 18.53 8.20 14.18
C SER A 71 17.46 7.63 13.26
N TYR A 72 16.76 6.60 13.74
CA TYR A 72 15.60 6.05 13.03
C TYR A 72 14.47 7.07 12.89
N LYS A 73 14.20 7.85 13.95
CA LYS A 73 13.08 8.78 13.98
C LYS A 73 13.25 9.92 12.97
N VAL A 74 14.47 10.47 12.87
CA VAL A 74 14.77 11.53 11.89
C VAL A 74 14.64 10.99 10.47
N LYS A 75 15.18 9.81 10.17
CA LYS A 75 15.04 9.17 8.86
C LYS A 75 13.58 8.96 8.47
N LEU A 76 12.77 8.45 9.40
CA LEU A 76 11.35 8.25 9.17
C LEU A 76 10.61 9.57 8.92
N ALA A 77 10.93 10.62 9.69
CA ALA A 77 10.34 11.94 9.51
C ALA A 77 10.70 12.54 8.13
N LEU A 78 11.96 12.41 7.71
CA LEU A 78 12.40 12.79 6.36
C LEU A 78 11.60 12.05 5.28
N CYS A 79 11.45 10.72 5.37
CA CYS A 79 10.68 9.96 4.37
C CYS A 79 9.18 10.28 4.37
N LYS A 80 8.60 10.76 5.49
CA LYS A 80 7.19 11.19 5.58
C LYS A 80 6.95 12.59 5.01
N ASN A 81 7.98 13.41 4.86
CA ASN A 81 7.85 14.77 4.37
C ASN A 81 7.87 14.83 2.84
N PRO A 82 6.82 15.37 2.18
CA PRO A 82 6.76 15.46 0.72
C PRO A 82 7.79 16.39 0.09
N LYS A 83 8.38 17.31 0.87
CA LYS A 83 9.44 18.23 0.40
C LYS A 83 10.84 17.66 0.55
N SER A 84 10.99 16.48 1.16
CA SER A 84 12.29 15.82 1.21
C SER A 84 12.74 15.47 -0.20
N PRO A 85 13.99 15.79 -0.58
CA PRO A 85 14.52 15.40 -1.88
C PRO A 85 14.38 13.90 -2.11
N GLU A 86 13.90 13.51 -3.29
CA GLU A 86 13.61 12.11 -3.58
C GLU A 86 14.84 11.21 -3.39
N ARG A 87 16.03 11.69 -3.79
CA ARG A 87 17.31 10.98 -3.58
C ARG A 87 17.55 10.62 -2.11
N VAL A 88 17.22 11.52 -1.19
CA VAL A 88 17.36 11.32 0.26
C VAL A 88 16.37 10.25 0.71
N SER A 89 15.09 10.42 0.36
CA SER A 89 14.05 9.46 0.71
C SER A 89 14.39 8.05 0.22
N LEU A 90 14.78 7.90 -1.05
CA LEU A 90 15.16 6.62 -1.67
C LEU A 90 16.35 5.95 -0.97
N ALA A 91 17.37 6.72 -0.59
CA ALA A 91 18.53 6.20 0.13
C ALA A 91 18.15 5.66 1.52
N LEU A 92 17.12 6.24 2.15
CA LEU A 92 16.68 5.88 3.49
C LEU A 92 15.68 4.72 3.54
N ILE A 93 14.95 4.44 2.45
CA ILE A 93 13.90 3.38 2.39
C ILE A 93 14.39 2.06 2.99
N LYS A 94 15.58 1.60 2.60
CA LYS A 94 16.12 0.31 3.04
C LYS A 94 16.38 0.24 4.55
N SER A 95 16.55 1.38 5.22
CA SER A 95 16.73 1.44 6.66
C SER A 95 15.42 1.48 7.46
N LEU A 96 14.28 1.62 6.79
CA LEU A 96 12.97 1.71 7.44
C LEU A 96 12.44 0.33 7.84
N LYS A 97 11.66 0.31 8.93
CA LYS A 97 10.93 -0.88 9.38
C LYS A 97 9.74 -1.14 8.46
N ILE A 98 9.33 -2.40 8.35
CA ILE A 98 8.32 -2.85 7.39
C ILE A 98 6.97 -2.14 7.54
N PHE A 99 6.51 -1.92 8.77
CA PHE A 99 5.22 -1.26 9.02
C PHE A 99 5.26 0.24 8.76
N ASP A 100 6.41 0.88 9.01
CA ASP A 100 6.60 2.29 8.66
C ASP A 100 6.66 2.47 7.16
N MET A 101 7.31 1.55 6.42
CA MET A 101 7.24 1.51 4.96
C MET A 101 5.80 1.36 4.48
N ALA A 102 5.02 0.45 5.07
CA ALA A 102 3.61 0.27 4.73
C ALA A 102 2.80 1.55 4.94
N ASP A 103 3.05 2.30 6.02
CA ASP A 103 2.41 3.59 6.26
C ASP A 103 2.78 4.64 5.20
N LEU A 104 4.02 4.65 4.69
CA LEU A 104 4.43 5.54 3.59
C LEU A 104 3.65 5.25 2.30
N THR A 105 3.39 3.99 1.97
CA THR A 105 2.64 3.63 0.74
C THR A 105 1.23 4.21 0.72
N ARG A 106 0.66 4.53 1.89
CA ARG A 106 -0.68 5.08 2.03
C ARG A 106 -0.72 6.60 2.15
N ASN A 107 0.42 7.27 2.30
CA ASN A 107 0.45 8.70 2.50
C ASN A 107 0.14 9.42 1.17
N PRO A 108 -1.01 10.14 1.05
CA PRO A 108 -1.39 10.79 -0.20
C PRO A 108 -0.48 11.97 -0.55
N ALA A 109 0.22 12.54 0.43
CA ALA A 109 1.12 13.66 0.20
C ALA A 109 2.43 13.24 -0.49
N LEU A 110 2.80 11.95 -0.43
CA LEU A 110 4.07 11.49 -0.99
C LEU A 110 4.01 11.27 -2.50
N PRO A 111 5.10 11.55 -3.22
CA PRO A 111 5.22 11.26 -4.65
C PRO A 111 4.91 9.79 -4.99
N VAL A 112 4.26 9.57 -6.12
CA VAL A 112 3.93 8.22 -6.60
C VAL A 112 5.20 7.38 -6.83
N SER A 113 6.25 7.97 -7.39
CA SER A 113 7.55 7.32 -7.61
C SER A 113 8.15 6.76 -6.33
N LEU A 114 8.15 7.55 -5.25
CA LEU A 114 8.60 7.14 -3.93
C LEU A 114 7.76 5.98 -3.41
N LYS A 115 6.42 6.09 -3.47
CA LYS A 115 5.52 5.02 -3.03
C LYS A 115 5.79 3.71 -3.79
N MET A 116 5.96 3.76 -5.11
CA MET A 116 6.29 2.58 -5.90
C MET A 116 7.60 1.93 -5.45
N LYS A 117 8.64 2.72 -5.14
CA LYS A 117 9.91 2.16 -4.66
C LYS A 117 9.78 1.57 -3.25
N VAL A 118 8.98 2.19 -2.39
CA VAL A 118 8.68 1.62 -1.06
C VAL A 118 7.92 0.30 -1.21
N GLU A 119 6.92 0.23 -2.08
CA GLU A 119 6.16 -1.00 -2.38
C GLU A 119 7.06 -2.11 -2.91
N GLU A 120 7.98 -1.80 -3.82
CA GLU A 120 8.99 -2.73 -4.33
C GLU A 120 9.90 -3.25 -3.21
N GLY A 121 10.43 -2.36 -2.38
CA GLY A 121 11.26 -2.74 -1.23
C GLY A 121 10.53 -3.53 -0.16
N ILE A 122 9.21 -3.32 0.02
CA ILE A 122 8.37 -4.19 0.85
C ILE A 122 8.26 -5.57 0.18
N GLY A 123 7.96 -5.60 -1.12
CA GLY A 123 7.81 -6.83 -1.91
C GLY A 123 9.04 -7.74 -1.84
N GLU A 124 10.24 -7.18 -1.94
CA GLU A 124 11.51 -7.90 -1.78
C GLU A 124 11.65 -8.57 -0.40
N ARG A 125 11.05 -8.00 0.65
CA ARG A 125 11.15 -8.51 2.02
C ARG A 125 10.09 -9.55 2.36
N ILE A 126 8.94 -9.51 1.69
CA ILE A 126 7.76 -10.36 1.96
C ILE A 126 8.15 -11.83 2.17
N PRO A 127 8.93 -12.49 1.28
CA PRO A 127 9.24 -13.92 1.42
C PRO A 127 9.87 -14.29 2.75
N ALA A 128 10.71 -13.41 3.31
CA ALA A 128 11.43 -13.64 4.55
C ALA A 128 10.65 -13.21 5.82
N LEU A 129 9.46 -12.61 5.68
CA LEU A 129 8.68 -12.16 6.83
C LEU A 129 8.01 -13.33 7.55
N PRO A 130 7.97 -13.34 8.90
CA PRO A 130 7.15 -14.27 9.65
C PRO A 130 5.65 -14.12 9.33
N LEU A 131 4.88 -15.21 9.44
CA LEU A 131 3.44 -15.24 9.14
C LEU A 131 2.66 -14.13 9.85
N GLY A 132 2.88 -13.92 11.15
CA GLY A 132 2.19 -12.87 11.91
C GLY A 132 2.48 -11.45 11.40
N VAL A 133 3.70 -11.22 10.91
CA VAL A 133 4.09 -9.93 10.29
C VAL A 133 3.37 -9.76 8.95
N LYS A 134 3.27 -10.82 8.13
CA LYS A 134 2.53 -10.80 6.86
C LYS A 134 1.04 -10.49 7.07
N ILE A 135 0.40 -11.15 8.05
CA ILE A 135 -1.01 -10.89 8.40
C ILE A 135 -1.20 -9.44 8.86
N THR A 136 -0.27 -8.92 9.69
CA THR A 136 -0.34 -7.51 10.14
C THR A 136 -0.12 -6.54 8.99
N LEU A 137 0.78 -6.86 8.06
CA LEU A 137 1.07 -6.06 6.87
C LEU A 137 -0.15 -6.02 5.92
N ALA A 138 -0.87 -7.14 5.76
CA ALA A 138 -2.09 -7.23 4.95
C ALA A 138 -3.19 -6.25 5.41
N LYS A 139 -3.23 -5.92 6.70
CA LYS A 139 -4.20 -4.96 7.27
C LYS A 139 -3.80 -3.50 7.08
N ARG A 140 -2.54 -3.22 6.69
CA ARG A 140 -1.94 -1.88 6.73
C ARG A 140 -1.37 -1.38 5.42
N ALA A 141 -1.04 -2.25 4.48
CA ALA A 141 -0.30 -1.84 3.27
C ALA A 141 -1.23 -1.37 2.13
N SER A 142 -0.64 -0.71 1.11
CA SER A 142 -1.33 -0.35 -0.14
C SER A 142 -1.72 -1.59 -0.95
N SER A 143 -2.67 -1.44 -1.87
CA SER A 143 -3.19 -2.58 -2.64
C SER A 143 -2.11 -3.32 -3.44
N ARG A 144 -1.07 -2.63 -3.94
CA ARG A 144 0.05 -3.27 -4.64
C ARG A 144 0.83 -4.23 -3.75
N VAL A 145 1.03 -3.88 -2.48
CA VAL A 145 1.65 -4.78 -1.50
C VAL A 145 0.71 -5.93 -1.16
N LEU A 146 -0.60 -5.67 -1.05
CA LEU A 146 -1.59 -6.73 -0.82
C LEU A 146 -1.60 -7.75 -1.96
N MET A 147 -1.50 -7.32 -3.22
CA MET A 147 -1.39 -8.23 -4.35
C MET A 147 -0.18 -9.17 -4.21
N ARG A 148 0.98 -8.63 -3.83
CA ARG A 148 2.19 -9.44 -3.57
C ARG A 148 2.01 -10.42 -2.41
N LEU A 149 1.30 -10.03 -1.35
CA LEU A 149 0.98 -10.92 -0.23
C LEU A 149 0.03 -12.05 -0.64
N ILE A 150 -0.96 -11.76 -1.50
CA ILE A 150 -1.89 -12.77 -2.01
C ILE A 150 -1.18 -13.77 -2.93
N GLU A 151 -0.25 -13.30 -3.76
CA GLU A 151 0.55 -14.14 -4.66
C GLU A 151 1.35 -15.23 -3.92
N GLU A 152 1.75 -15.02 -2.65
CA GLU A 152 2.40 -16.07 -1.84
C GLU A 152 1.49 -17.26 -1.53
N GLY A 153 0.16 -17.09 -1.59
CA GLY A 153 -0.81 -18.17 -1.45
C GLY A 153 -1.05 -18.69 -0.02
N LEU A 154 -0.51 -18.02 1.01
CA LEU A 154 -0.76 -18.37 2.41
C LEU A 154 -2.20 -18.03 2.81
N LYS A 155 -2.99 -19.03 3.19
CA LYS A 155 -4.45 -18.91 3.41
C LYS A 155 -4.82 -17.76 4.36
N GLU A 156 -4.14 -17.65 5.49
CA GLU A 156 -4.38 -16.63 6.52
C GLU A 156 -4.04 -15.22 6.04
N VAL A 157 -2.98 -15.10 5.23
CA VAL A 157 -2.54 -13.83 4.65
C VAL A 157 -3.49 -13.38 3.54
N VAL A 158 -3.94 -14.31 2.70
CA VAL A 158 -4.94 -14.05 1.65
C VAL A 158 -6.23 -13.55 2.30
N ALA A 159 -6.75 -14.27 3.31
CA ALA A 159 -7.96 -13.85 4.03
C ALA A 159 -7.81 -12.43 4.60
N ALA A 160 -6.72 -12.16 5.34
CA ALA A 160 -6.46 -10.83 5.89
C ALA A 160 -6.31 -9.74 4.81
N SER A 161 -5.80 -10.09 3.63
CA SER A 161 -5.66 -9.14 2.51
C SER A 161 -7.00 -8.81 1.86
N LEU A 162 -7.91 -9.78 1.78
CA LEU A 162 -9.26 -9.59 1.24
C LEU A 162 -10.15 -8.72 2.13
N ASP A 163 -9.94 -8.77 3.45
CA ASP A 163 -10.62 -7.92 4.43
C ASP A 163 -10.09 -6.48 4.45
N SER A 164 -8.94 -6.22 3.82
CA SER A 164 -8.31 -4.91 3.82
C SER A 164 -9.19 -3.86 3.12
N PRO A 165 -9.31 -2.63 3.67
CA PRO A 165 -10.04 -1.55 3.02
C PRO A 165 -9.34 -1.05 1.75
N TYR A 166 -8.05 -1.36 1.58
CA TYR A 166 -7.25 -0.96 0.43
C TYR A 166 -7.30 -1.95 -0.73
N MET A 167 -7.90 -3.13 -0.55
CA MET A 167 -8.11 -4.08 -1.64
C MET A 167 -9.22 -3.57 -2.57
N THR A 168 -8.99 -3.66 -3.88
CA THR A 168 -9.96 -3.23 -4.90
C THR A 168 -10.42 -4.39 -5.77
N GLU A 169 -11.59 -4.23 -6.39
CA GLU A 169 -12.15 -5.23 -7.33
C GLU A 169 -11.23 -5.44 -8.54
N GLY A 170 -10.62 -4.36 -9.05
CA GLY A 170 -9.68 -4.43 -10.17
C GLY A 170 -8.40 -5.20 -9.83
N ASP A 171 -7.91 -5.12 -8.59
CA ASP A 171 -6.74 -5.89 -8.15
C ASP A 171 -7.08 -7.38 -8.05
N LEU A 172 -8.24 -7.73 -7.51
CA LEU A 172 -8.68 -9.12 -7.45
C LEU A 172 -8.95 -9.71 -8.84
N TYR A 173 -9.53 -8.94 -9.76
CA TYR A 173 -9.68 -9.39 -11.15
C TYR A 173 -8.33 -9.75 -11.77
N LYS A 174 -7.30 -8.92 -11.55
CA LYS A 174 -5.93 -9.22 -12.02
C LYS A 174 -5.41 -10.52 -11.41
N ILE A 175 -5.56 -10.70 -10.09
CA ILE A 175 -5.12 -11.92 -9.39
C ILE A 175 -5.82 -13.17 -9.94
N ILE A 176 -7.15 -13.12 -10.11
CA ILE A 176 -7.93 -14.26 -10.64
C ILE A 176 -7.54 -14.56 -12.09
N SER A 177 -7.12 -13.55 -12.84
CA SER A 177 -6.71 -13.70 -14.25
C SER A 177 -5.25 -14.19 -14.41
N MET A 178 -4.49 -14.33 -13.31
CA MET A 178 -3.11 -14.83 -13.37
C MET A 178 -3.07 -16.33 -13.65
N LYS A 179 -2.20 -16.76 -14.58
CA LYS A 179 -2.06 -18.18 -14.95
C LYS A 179 -1.46 -19.06 -13.85
N ASN A 180 -0.55 -18.51 -13.05
CA ASN A 180 0.25 -19.27 -12.07
C ASN A 180 -0.17 -18.97 -10.62
N ILE A 181 -1.40 -18.54 -10.38
CA ILE A 181 -1.88 -18.28 -9.02
C ILE A 181 -2.27 -19.60 -8.34
N SER A 182 -1.93 -19.73 -7.05
CA SER A 182 -2.27 -20.92 -6.29
C SER A 182 -3.79 -21.18 -6.30
N PRO A 183 -4.25 -22.42 -6.58
CA PRO A 183 -5.67 -22.78 -6.51
C PRO A 183 -6.31 -22.47 -5.16
N GLN A 184 -5.50 -22.44 -4.09
CA GLN A 184 -5.97 -22.07 -2.76
C GLN A 184 -6.39 -20.60 -2.66
N VAL A 185 -5.71 -19.69 -3.37
CA VAL A 185 -6.09 -18.28 -3.44
C VAL A 185 -7.46 -18.14 -4.09
N ILE A 186 -7.66 -18.80 -5.23
CA ILE A 186 -8.93 -18.79 -5.95
C ILE A 186 -10.06 -19.35 -5.08
N ARG A 187 -9.80 -20.45 -4.35
CA ARG A 187 -10.74 -21.00 -3.36
C ARG A 187 -11.14 -19.99 -2.29
N VAL A 188 -10.17 -19.29 -1.70
CA VAL A 188 -10.45 -18.29 -0.65
C VAL A 188 -11.25 -17.13 -1.22
N ILE A 189 -10.91 -16.62 -2.41
CA ILE A 189 -11.64 -15.54 -3.07
C ILE A 189 -13.08 -15.96 -3.40
N ALA A 190 -13.28 -17.16 -3.97
CA ALA A 190 -14.59 -17.66 -4.35
C ALA A 190 -15.54 -17.84 -3.17
N ASN A 191 -15.01 -18.12 -1.97
CA ASN A 191 -15.79 -18.26 -0.75
C ASN A 191 -15.92 -16.95 0.05
N HIS A 192 -15.32 -15.85 -0.39
CA HIS A 192 -15.30 -14.61 0.37
C HIS A 192 -16.59 -13.79 0.18
N PRO A 193 -17.39 -13.54 1.24
CA PRO A 193 -18.75 -12.97 1.09
C PRO A 193 -18.79 -11.59 0.43
N ARG A 194 -17.80 -10.74 0.74
CA ARG A 194 -17.68 -9.39 0.12
C ARG A 194 -17.36 -9.42 -1.38
N TRP A 195 -16.59 -10.40 -1.83
CA TRP A 195 -15.97 -10.39 -3.16
C TRP A 195 -16.69 -11.33 -4.12
N SER A 196 -17.12 -12.50 -3.65
CA SER A 196 -17.87 -13.47 -4.45
C SER A 196 -19.30 -13.00 -4.80
N SER A 197 -19.78 -11.93 -4.16
CA SER A 197 -21.04 -11.25 -4.52
C SER A 197 -20.88 -10.22 -5.65
N ARG A 198 -19.64 -9.86 -6.01
CA ARG A 198 -19.35 -8.85 -7.02
C ARG A 198 -19.39 -9.44 -8.42
N HIS A 199 -20.08 -8.76 -9.33
CA HIS A 199 -20.31 -9.24 -10.69
C HIS A 199 -19.00 -9.50 -11.46
N MET A 200 -18.06 -8.55 -11.47
CA MET A 200 -16.78 -8.69 -12.18
C MET A 200 -15.94 -9.85 -11.63
N ILE A 201 -16.02 -10.08 -10.33
CA ILE A 201 -15.33 -11.18 -9.66
C ILE A 201 -15.96 -12.53 -10.01
N ARG A 202 -17.29 -12.64 -9.99
CA ARG A 202 -17.99 -13.85 -10.44
C ARG A 202 -17.65 -14.21 -11.87
N TRP A 203 -17.71 -13.22 -12.76
CA TRP A 203 -17.32 -13.38 -14.17
C TRP A 203 -15.90 -13.95 -14.30
N ALA A 204 -14.93 -13.36 -13.59
CA ALA A 204 -13.54 -13.82 -13.62
C ALA A 204 -13.38 -15.24 -13.03
N LEU A 205 -14.09 -15.55 -11.93
CA LEU A 205 -14.04 -16.87 -11.29
C LEU A 205 -14.64 -17.97 -12.18
N ILE A 206 -15.75 -17.71 -12.89
CA ILE A 206 -16.37 -18.68 -13.81
C ILE A 206 -15.38 -19.10 -14.92
N ARG A 207 -14.53 -18.16 -15.36
CA ARG A 207 -13.49 -18.38 -16.38
C ARG A 207 -12.20 -19.00 -15.81
N ASN A 208 -12.08 -19.16 -14.50
CA ASN A 208 -10.86 -19.67 -13.87
C ASN A 208 -10.94 -21.19 -13.64
N THR A 209 -9.95 -21.94 -14.13
CA THR A 209 -9.88 -23.41 -14.03
C THR A 209 -9.74 -23.96 -12.61
N HIS A 210 -9.38 -23.11 -11.64
CA HIS A 210 -9.22 -23.47 -10.24
C HIS A 210 -10.39 -23.02 -9.35
N ALA A 211 -11.41 -22.36 -9.93
CA ALA A 211 -12.61 -22.00 -9.20
C ALA A 211 -13.40 -23.26 -8.78
N PRO A 212 -13.81 -23.37 -7.49
CA PRO A 212 -14.62 -24.50 -7.06
C PRO A 212 -15.94 -24.57 -7.83
N LEU A 213 -16.23 -25.71 -8.44
CA LEU A 213 -17.42 -25.89 -9.26
C LEU A 213 -18.72 -25.58 -8.50
N ALA A 214 -18.80 -25.93 -7.22
CA ALA A 214 -19.95 -25.60 -6.37
C ALA A 214 -20.19 -24.08 -6.26
N CYS A 215 -19.13 -23.28 -6.15
CA CYS A 215 -19.25 -21.81 -6.16
C CYS A 215 -19.67 -21.32 -7.55
N VAL A 216 -19.05 -21.86 -8.61
CA VAL A 216 -19.37 -21.49 -10.01
C VAL A 216 -20.84 -21.71 -10.32
N VAL A 217 -21.40 -22.89 -10.02
CA VAL A 217 -22.82 -23.20 -10.24
C VAL A 217 -23.74 -22.22 -9.51
N ASN A 218 -23.39 -21.82 -8.28
CA ASN A 218 -24.15 -20.80 -7.57
C ASN A 218 -24.03 -19.41 -8.21
N PHE A 219 -22.86 -19.05 -8.74
CA PHE A 219 -22.68 -17.77 -9.43
C PHE A 219 -23.51 -17.68 -10.70
N LEU A 220 -23.66 -18.77 -11.47
CA LEU A 220 -24.42 -18.79 -12.73
C LEU A 220 -25.87 -18.32 -12.54
N LYS A 221 -26.51 -18.71 -11.44
CA LYS A 221 -27.89 -18.31 -11.09
C LYS A 221 -28.06 -16.80 -11.00
N ASP A 222 -27.02 -16.10 -10.56
CA ASP A 222 -27.03 -14.64 -10.38
C ASP A 222 -26.49 -13.87 -11.60
N MET A 223 -26.06 -14.55 -12.66
CA MET A 223 -25.60 -13.91 -13.90
C MET A 223 -26.78 -13.56 -14.81
N LYS A 224 -26.64 -12.52 -15.64
CA LYS A 224 -27.66 -12.18 -16.65
C LYS A 224 -27.63 -13.19 -17.79
N THR A 225 -28.76 -13.37 -18.47
CA THR A 225 -28.87 -14.27 -19.62
C THR A 225 -27.92 -13.89 -20.77
N THR A 226 -27.70 -12.58 -20.99
CA THR A 226 -26.69 -12.08 -21.94
C THR A 226 -25.29 -12.57 -21.59
N ASP A 227 -24.94 -12.44 -20.32
CA ASP A 227 -23.62 -12.77 -19.78
C ASP A 227 -23.37 -14.28 -19.85
N LEU A 228 -24.40 -15.10 -19.58
CA LEU A 228 -24.32 -16.55 -19.71
C LEU A 228 -24.08 -16.98 -21.17
N LYS A 229 -24.74 -16.33 -22.14
CA LYS A 229 -24.49 -16.58 -23.57
C LYS A 229 -23.05 -16.22 -23.96
N GLU A 230 -22.54 -15.09 -23.48
CA GLU A 230 -21.16 -14.67 -23.69
C GLU A 230 -20.16 -15.65 -23.04
N LEU A 231 -20.40 -16.05 -21.79
CA LEU A 231 -19.57 -17.02 -21.08
C LEU A 231 -19.57 -18.40 -21.75
N TYR A 232 -20.70 -18.86 -22.28
CA TYR A 232 -20.78 -20.13 -23.00
C TYR A 232 -19.91 -20.12 -24.27
N ALA A 233 -19.94 -19.01 -25.00
CA ALA A 233 -19.14 -18.80 -26.21
C ALA A 233 -17.64 -18.59 -25.90
N ALA A 234 -17.30 -18.09 -24.71
CA ALA A 234 -15.92 -17.78 -24.34
C ALA A 234 -15.02 -19.04 -24.33
N PRO A 235 -13.83 -18.98 -24.96
CA PRO A 235 -12.88 -20.10 -24.98
C PRO A 235 -12.15 -20.28 -23.64
N GLU A 236 -12.08 -19.23 -22.80
CA GLU A 236 -11.39 -19.31 -21.51
C GLU A 236 -12.23 -20.01 -20.44
N VAL A 237 -13.53 -20.20 -20.66
CA VAL A 237 -14.37 -20.95 -19.73
C VAL A 237 -13.99 -22.43 -19.76
N PRO A 238 -13.68 -23.04 -18.59
CA PRO A 238 -13.30 -24.45 -18.53
C PRO A 238 -14.37 -25.36 -19.15
N SER A 239 -13.94 -26.37 -19.91
CA SER A 239 -14.87 -27.27 -20.62
C SER A 239 -15.88 -27.96 -19.69
N TYR A 240 -15.49 -28.25 -18.45
CA TYR A 240 -16.38 -28.84 -17.44
C TYR A 240 -17.42 -27.86 -16.90
N THR A 241 -17.24 -26.55 -17.08
CA THR A 241 -18.20 -25.51 -16.65
C THR A 241 -19.29 -25.29 -17.70
N LYS A 242 -18.99 -25.46 -18.99
CA LYS A 242 -19.93 -25.20 -20.10
C LYS A 242 -21.28 -25.94 -19.99
N PRO A 243 -21.34 -27.22 -19.59
CA PRO A 243 -22.63 -27.92 -19.42
C PRO A 243 -23.56 -27.27 -18.39
N TYR A 244 -23.00 -26.66 -17.33
CA TYR A 244 -23.78 -25.99 -16.30
C TYR A 244 -24.33 -24.65 -16.79
N ILE A 245 -23.55 -23.91 -17.60
CA ILE A 245 -24.02 -22.68 -18.25
C ILE A 245 -25.16 -23.00 -19.23
N PHE A 246 -24.99 -24.04 -20.04
CA PHE A 246 -26.00 -24.48 -21.00
C PHE A 246 -27.31 -24.88 -20.31
N ARG A 247 -27.21 -25.63 -19.20
CA ARG A 247 -28.39 -26.02 -18.41
C ARG A 247 -29.14 -24.81 -17.85
N GLU A 248 -28.41 -23.87 -17.25
CA GLU A 248 -29.01 -22.64 -16.72
C GLU A 248 -29.69 -21.79 -17.81
N LEU A 249 -29.14 -21.76 -19.04
CA LEU A 249 -29.78 -21.08 -20.17
C LEU A 249 -31.10 -21.76 -20.59
N LEU A 250 -31.12 -23.09 -20.69
CA LEU A 250 -32.33 -23.84 -21.04
C LEU A 250 -33.43 -23.65 -19.99
N GLU A 251 -33.08 -23.73 -18.71
CA GLU A 251 -34.05 -23.53 -17.61
C GLU A 251 -34.71 -22.15 -17.67
N ARG A 252 -34.00 -21.11 -18.14
CA ARG A 252 -34.56 -19.76 -18.30
C ARG A 252 -35.46 -19.63 -19.52
N GLU A 253 -35.10 -20.25 -20.64
CA GLU A 253 -35.93 -20.27 -21.85
C GLU A 253 -37.26 -20.97 -21.60
N GLU A 254 -37.27 -22.06 -20.82
CA GLU A 254 -38.51 -22.75 -20.41
C GLU A 254 -39.42 -21.92 -19.49
N VAL A 255 -38.86 -20.95 -18.75
CA VAL A 255 -39.61 -20.03 -17.88
C VAL A 255 -40.15 -18.83 -18.67
N GLU A 256 -39.44 -18.34 -19.68
CA GLU A 256 -39.93 -17.24 -20.54
C GLU A 256 -41.06 -17.66 -21.50
N VAL A 257 -41.18 -18.96 -21.80
CA VAL A 257 -42.21 -19.52 -22.71
C VAL A 257 -43.50 -19.92 -21.98
N LYS A 258 -43.53 -19.91 -20.65
CA LYS A 258 -44.71 -20.20 -19.81
C LYS A 258 -45.40 -18.93 -19.32
#